data_AF-A0A842VY58-F1
#
_entry.id   AF-A0A842VY58-F1
#
_cell.length_a   1.000
_cell.length_b   1.000
_cell.length_c   1.000
_cell.angle_alpha   90.00
_cell.angle_beta   90.00
_cell.angle_gamma   90.00
#
_symmetry.space_group_name_H-M   'P 1'
#
loop_
_entity.id
_entity.type
_entity.pdbx_description
1 polymer ?
#
loop_
_entity_poly.entity_id
_entity_poly.type
_entity_poly.pdbx_seq_one_letter_code
_entity_poly.pdbx_strand_id
1 'polypeptide(L)'
;MVNFKYPNYYNDEDVIYDEGRPDWVPKDAFLIDCHTHTRASDGLLTPKQLIFWHISNGYNGMVVTDHNTLDSVKPCQEIVDKDNLNFLIIPGVEFTSLRTHLNIIYSDAKHQVFEPKPNMLWTSKQTIKKAINKAHKQQAIVQFNHRDWYPHKQYLPMEWYLENDIDGWEIYNGFGFIDKKAPAFTEENKDVKIMFESAGTDVHDPAKHHRVYTEVITEDKSVKGTVEAMKQGKTKVYYNVEDEKARQPPERGKLKINPKRNDYIKRWNWIYIAGNALINGKHRKAFVILLLISLVVALTLSLIL
;
A
#
# COMPACT_ATOMS: atom_id res chain seq x y z
N MET A 1 -9.66 -24.43 -5.40
CA MET A 1 -8.85 -23.55 -4.55
C MET A 1 -7.45 -24.14 -4.47
N VAL A 2 -6.46 -23.55 -5.16
CA VAL A 2 -5.07 -24.00 -5.03
C VAL A 2 -4.55 -23.42 -3.72
N ASN A 3 -4.32 -24.29 -2.74
CA ASN A 3 -3.84 -23.93 -1.42
C ASN A 3 -2.34 -23.59 -1.50
N PHE A 4 -2.01 -22.36 -1.89
CA PHE A 4 -0.62 -21.91 -2.00
C PHE A 4 -0.05 -21.69 -0.59
N LYS A 5 0.80 -22.62 -0.13
CA LYS A 5 1.62 -22.42 1.07
C LYS A 5 2.70 -21.38 0.76
N TYR A 6 2.47 -20.12 1.14
CA TYR A 6 3.53 -19.14 1.28
C TYR A 6 4.60 -19.69 2.24
N PRO A 7 5.91 -19.49 2.00
CA PRO A 7 6.90 -19.83 3.00
C PRO A 7 6.62 -19.00 4.26
N ASN A 8 6.50 -19.68 5.39
CA ASN A 8 6.37 -19.02 6.69
C ASN A 8 7.74 -18.45 7.05
N TYR A 9 7.99 -17.19 6.71
CA TYR A 9 9.23 -16.49 7.07
C TYR A 9 9.31 -16.12 8.56
N TYR A 10 8.15 -16.05 9.19
CA TYR A 10 7.95 -15.77 10.61
C TYR A 10 7.00 -16.86 11.11
N ASN A 11 7.30 -17.59 12.17
CA ASN A 11 6.37 -18.59 12.68
C ASN A 11 5.16 -17.91 13.33
N ASP A 12 3.99 -18.57 13.34
CA ASP A 12 2.79 -17.97 13.95
C ASP A 12 2.91 -17.87 15.48
N GLU A 13 3.86 -18.60 16.09
CA GLU A 13 4.25 -18.51 17.50
C GLU A 13 5.34 -17.46 17.76
N ASP A 14 6.03 -17.00 16.70
CA ASP A 14 7.01 -15.92 16.81
C ASP A 14 6.23 -14.62 16.91
N VAL A 15 6.00 -14.16 18.14
CA VAL A 15 5.59 -12.77 18.31
C VAL A 15 6.78 -11.90 17.91
N ILE A 16 6.62 -11.15 16.83
CA ILE A 16 7.62 -10.21 16.34
C ILE A 16 7.55 -8.99 17.26
N TYR A 17 8.15 -9.11 18.45
CA TYR A 17 8.25 -8.01 19.39
C TYR A 17 9.26 -6.98 18.86
N ASP A 18 8.80 -5.74 18.74
CA ASP A 18 9.63 -4.56 18.57
C ASP A 18 9.56 -3.73 19.88
N GLU A 19 10.44 -2.75 20.04
CA GLU A 19 10.75 -2.07 21.30
C GLU A 19 9.65 -1.14 21.85
N GLY A 20 8.40 -1.25 21.36
CA GLY A 20 7.31 -0.35 21.74
C GLY A 20 7.25 0.91 20.86
N ARG A 21 6.48 1.89 21.35
CA ARG A 21 6.38 3.22 20.74
C ARG A 21 7.70 3.99 20.95
N PRO A 22 8.35 4.51 19.89
CA PRO A 22 9.60 5.27 20.03
C PRO A 22 9.41 6.58 20.82
N ASP A 23 10.48 7.04 21.48
CA ASP A 23 10.45 8.26 22.32
C ASP A 23 10.12 9.55 21.55
N TRP A 24 10.40 9.58 20.23
CA TRP A 24 10.08 10.72 19.36
C TRP A 24 8.60 10.76 18.94
N VAL A 25 7.79 9.76 19.34
CA VAL A 25 6.35 9.71 19.07
C VAL A 25 5.57 10.04 20.35
N PRO A 26 4.55 10.92 20.31
CA PRO A 26 3.77 11.26 21.50
C PRO A 26 3.09 10.04 22.13
N LYS A 27 3.16 9.93 23.46
CA LYS A 27 2.66 8.76 24.22
C LYS A 27 1.14 8.64 24.25
N ASP A 28 0.42 9.76 24.19
CA ASP A 28 -1.05 9.79 24.28
C ASP A 28 -1.73 9.91 22.91
N ALA A 29 -0.96 10.01 21.82
CA ALA A 29 -1.49 10.12 20.47
C ALA A 29 -2.21 8.82 20.05
N PHE A 30 -3.31 9.00 19.30
CA PHE A 30 -4.01 7.92 18.62
C PHE A 30 -3.39 7.70 17.24
N LEU A 31 -2.58 6.64 17.14
CA LEU A 31 -1.70 6.39 16.00
C LEU A 31 -2.23 5.26 15.14
N ILE A 32 -2.24 5.48 13.83
CA ILE A 32 -2.54 4.45 12.84
C ILE A 32 -1.42 4.34 11.81
N ASP A 33 -1.28 3.15 11.23
CA ASP A 33 -0.53 2.94 10.01
C ASP A 33 -1.48 2.98 8.81
N CYS A 34 -1.25 3.90 7.86
CA CYS A 34 -2.14 4.12 6.73
C CYS A 34 -1.83 3.25 5.50
N HIS A 35 -0.82 2.37 5.54
CA HIS A 35 -0.42 1.57 4.38
C HIS A 35 0.26 0.27 4.83
N THR A 36 -0.44 -0.87 4.71
CA THR A 36 0.05 -2.18 5.19
C THR A 36 -0.36 -3.34 4.29
N HIS A 37 0.48 -4.38 4.24
CA HIS A 37 0.24 -5.56 3.39
C HIS A 37 0.32 -6.87 4.18
N THR A 38 -0.56 -7.79 3.85
CA THR A 38 -0.62 -9.14 4.41
C THR A 38 -0.21 -10.18 3.33
N ARG A 39 -0.24 -11.46 3.70
CA ARG A 39 -0.12 -12.57 2.73
C ARG A 39 -1.26 -12.67 1.71
N ALA A 40 -2.34 -11.89 1.86
CA ALA A 40 -3.39 -11.84 0.86
C ALA A 40 -2.92 -11.17 -0.45
N SER A 41 -1.97 -10.23 -0.40
CA SER A 41 -1.19 -9.79 -1.56
C SER A 41 0.23 -10.35 -1.54
N ASP A 42 1.19 -9.57 -1.05
CA ASP A 42 2.63 -9.78 -1.15
C ASP A 42 3.40 -9.42 0.12
N GLY A 43 2.69 -9.08 1.20
CA GLY A 43 3.24 -9.04 2.55
C GLY A 43 3.66 -10.43 3.04
N LEU A 44 4.64 -10.45 3.96
CA LEU A 44 5.17 -11.69 4.53
C LEU A 44 4.45 -12.13 5.81
N LEU A 45 3.67 -11.25 6.44
CA LEU A 45 2.96 -11.52 7.68
C LEU A 45 1.53 -12.00 7.43
N THR A 46 1.08 -12.95 8.24
CA THR A 46 -0.36 -13.27 8.34
C THR A 46 -1.12 -12.07 8.93
N PRO A 47 -2.45 -11.98 8.73
CA PRO A 47 -3.29 -11.01 9.43
C PRO A 47 -2.99 -10.91 10.93
N LYS A 48 -2.88 -12.07 11.61
CA LYS A 48 -2.56 -12.11 13.04
C LYS A 48 -1.18 -11.54 13.34
N GLN A 49 -0.14 -12.02 12.66
CA GLN A 49 1.22 -11.52 12.86
C GLN A 49 1.32 -10.00 12.64
N LEU A 50 0.66 -9.49 11.61
CA LEU A 50 0.66 -8.06 11.29
C LEU A 50 0.00 -7.24 12.40
N ILE A 51 -1.16 -7.67 12.91
CA ILE A 51 -1.85 -6.98 14.03
C ILE A 51 -0.94 -6.92 15.27
N PHE A 52 -0.36 -8.06 15.66
CA PHE A 52 0.50 -8.12 16.84
C PHE A 52 1.78 -7.30 16.65
N TRP A 53 2.36 -7.26 15.45
CA TRP A 53 3.50 -6.39 15.13
C TRP A 53 3.14 -4.90 15.27
N HIS A 54 1.95 -4.48 14.84
CA HIS A 54 1.52 -3.09 15.03
C HIS A 54 1.30 -2.75 16.51
N ILE A 55 0.65 -3.64 17.26
CA ILE A 55 0.45 -3.46 18.71
C ILE A 55 1.80 -3.34 19.42
N SER A 56 2.78 -4.20 19.11
CA SER A 56 4.11 -4.13 19.72
C SER A 56 4.89 -2.87 19.34
N ASN A 57 4.55 -2.23 18.22
CA ASN A 57 5.14 -0.96 17.78
C ASN A 57 4.38 0.28 18.26
N GLY A 58 3.38 0.08 19.12
CA GLY A 58 2.64 1.16 19.76
C GLY A 58 1.59 1.82 18.87
N TYR A 59 1.20 1.19 17.76
CA TYR A 59 0.04 1.65 16.97
C TYR A 59 -1.27 1.31 17.70
N ASN A 60 -2.28 2.14 17.49
CA ASN A 60 -3.64 1.93 17.96
C ASN A 60 -4.54 1.32 16.88
N GLY A 61 -4.13 1.37 15.61
CA GLY A 61 -4.82 0.73 14.50
C GLY A 61 -3.98 0.66 13.24
N MET A 62 -4.52 -0.02 12.23
CA MET A 62 -3.93 -0.09 10.90
C MET A 62 -5.01 -0.03 9.82
N VAL A 63 -4.66 0.53 8.67
CA VAL A 63 -5.40 0.37 7.44
C VAL A 63 -4.88 -0.85 6.72
N VAL A 64 -5.76 -1.82 6.49
CA VAL A 64 -5.45 -3.00 5.68
C VAL A 64 -5.49 -2.58 4.22
N THR A 65 -4.39 -2.74 3.46
CA THR A 65 -4.32 -2.22 2.09
C THR A 65 -3.68 -3.21 1.11
N ASP A 66 -3.99 -4.50 1.22
CA ASP A 66 -3.47 -5.49 0.26
C ASP A 66 -3.74 -5.08 -1.20
N HIS A 67 -2.79 -5.37 -2.08
CA HIS A 67 -2.89 -5.04 -3.50
C HIS A 67 -4.13 -5.65 -4.15
N ASN A 68 -5.05 -4.80 -4.59
CA ASN A 68 -6.22 -5.12 -5.42
C ASN A 68 -7.15 -6.20 -4.83
N THR A 69 -7.12 -6.40 -3.51
CA THR A 69 -7.99 -7.36 -2.81
C THR A 69 -8.38 -6.86 -1.42
N LEU A 70 -9.54 -7.32 -0.94
CA LEU A 70 -10.06 -7.07 0.41
C LEU A 70 -9.97 -8.33 1.29
N ASP A 71 -9.32 -9.40 0.79
CA ASP A 71 -9.42 -10.75 1.37
C ASP A 71 -8.92 -10.86 2.82
N SER A 72 -8.05 -9.96 3.27
CA SER A 72 -7.55 -9.95 4.66
C SER A 72 -8.34 -9.04 5.61
N VAL A 73 -9.20 -8.14 5.10
CA VAL A 73 -9.96 -7.18 5.93
C VAL A 73 -10.80 -7.91 6.97
N LYS A 74 -11.63 -8.85 6.52
CA LYS A 74 -12.50 -9.63 7.40
C LYS A 74 -11.70 -10.51 8.37
N PRO A 75 -10.68 -11.29 7.94
CA PRO A 75 -9.80 -12.00 8.87
C PRO A 75 -9.16 -11.11 9.95
N CYS A 76 -8.70 -9.90 9.60
CA CYS A 76 -8.13 -8.96 10.57
C CYS A 76 -9.17 -8.54 11.62
N GLN A 77 -10.38 -8.18 11.19
CA GLN A 77 -11.48 -7.81 12.09
C GLN A 77 -11.86 -8.96 13.02
N GLU A 78 -12.02 -10.17 12.47
CA GLU A 78 -12.36 -11.36 13.26
C GLU A 78 -11.30 -11.70 14.31
N ILE A 79 -10.02 -11.48 14.01
CA ILE A 79 -8.92 -11.69 14.98
C ILE A 79 -9.01 -10.69 16.14
N VAL A 80 -9.21 -9.40 15.84
CA VAL A 80 -9.35 -8.36 16.87
C VAL A 80 -10.55 -8.66 17.77
N ASP A 81 -11.70 -8.99 17.19
CA ASP A 81 -12.92 -9.30 17.93
C ASP A 81 -12.77 -10.57 18.78
N LYS A 82 -12.23 -11.64 18.19
CA LYS A 82 -12.06 -12.94 18.87
C LYS A 82 -11.06 -12.86 20.02
N ASP A 83 -9.94 -12.18 19.82
CA ASP A 83 -8.86 -12.07 20.80
C ASP A 83 -9.07 -10.86 21.75
N ASN A 84 -10.19 -10.12 21.61
CA ASN A 84 -10.56 -8.95 22.39
C ASN A 84 -9.43 -7.89 22.46
N LEU A 85 -8.85 -7.58 21.31
CA LEU A 85 -7.72 -6.66 21.20
C LEU A 85 -8.20 -5.21 21.16
N ASN A 86 -7.56 -4.33 21.94
CA ASN A 86 -7.78 -2.88 21.82
C ASN A 86 -7.00 -2.32 20.63
N PHE A 87 -7.40 -2.69 19.41
CA PHE A 87 -6.72 -2.33 18.17
C PHE A 87 -7.73 -2.12 17.04
N LEU A 88 -7.61 -1.02 16.31
CA LEU A 88 -8.57 -0.65 15.26
C LEU A 88 -8.16 -1.22 13.90
N ILE A 89 -9.06 -1.99 13.26
CA ILE A 89 -8.91 -2.42 11.87
C ILE A 89 -9.71 -1.48 10.97
N ILE A 90 -9.01 -0.68 10.18
CA ILE A 90 -9.61 0.18 9.17
C ILE A 90 -9.60 -0.58 7.83
N PRO A 91 -10.77 -0.85 7.24
CA PRO A 91 -10.86 -1.55 5.97
C PRO A 91 -10.32 -0.67 4.84
N GLY A 92 -9.43 -1.23 4.02
CA GLY A 92 -8.92 -0.58 2.83
C GLY A 92 -8.46 -1.57 1.78
N VAL A 93 -7.99 -1.03 0.67
CA VAL A 93 -7.37 -1.76 -0.42
C VAL A 93 -6.42 -0.82 -1.15
N GLU A 94 -5.26 -1.31 -1.54
CA GLU A 94 -4.42 -0.57 -2.47
C GLU A 94 -4.85 -0.88 -3.89
N PHE A 95 -5.41 0.12 -4.58
CA PHE A 95 -5.57 0.10 -6.02
C PHE A 95 -4.17 0.22 -6.66
N THR A 96 -3.67 -0.88 -7.20
CA THR A 96 -2.28 -0.99 -7.66
C THR A 96 -2.23 -1.18 -9.17
N SER A 97 -1.55 -0.25 -9.86
CA SER A 97 -1.28 -0.30 -11.30
C SER A 97 0.06 0.34 -11.66
N LEU A 98 0.53 0.17 -12.91
CA LEU A 98 1.77 0.81 -13.37
C LEU A 98 1.64 2.34 -13.39
N ARG A 99 0.41 2.87 -13.43
CA ARG A 99 0.13 4.30 -13.55
C ARG A 99 -0.04 4.99 -12.20
N THR A 100 -0.58 4.28 -11.21
CA THR A 100 -0.88 4.84 -9.88
C THR A 100 -1.04 3.75 -8.83
N HIS A 101 -0.80 4.14 -7.59
CA HIS A 101 -1.00 3.38 -6.36
C HIS A 101 -1.86 4.25 -5.44
N LEU A 102 -3.06 3.79 -5.10
CA LEU A 102 -4.01 4.53 -4.28
C LEU A 102 -4.54 3.66 -3.16
N ASN A 103 -4.42 4.11 -1.91
CA ASN A 103 -5.19 3.49 -0.83
C ASN A 103 -6.61 4.02 -0.85
N ILE A 104 -7.57 3.11 -1.01
CA ILE A 104 -8.99 3.38 -0.82
C ILE A 104 -9.33 2.91 0.60
N ILE A 105 -9.74 3.85 1.45
CA ILE A 105 -9.90 3.64 2.90
C ILE A 105 -11.37 3.85 3.26
N TYR A 106 -12.08 2.79 3.63
CA TYR A 106 -13.53 2.83 3.85
C TYR A 106 -13.89 3.25 5.28
N SER A 107 -14.94 4.08 5.43
CA SER A 107 -15.49 4.44 6.74
C SER A 107 -16.47 3.41 7.31
N ASP A 108 -16.96 2.47 6.48
CA ASP A 108 -17.80 1.34 6.92
C ASP A 108 -16.95 0.07 7.05
N ALA A 109 -17.03 -0.58 8.20
CA ALA A 109 -16.37 -1.86 8.50
C ALA A 109 -17.05 -3.08 7.87
N LYS A 110 -18.30 -2.98 7.41
CA LYS A 110 -19.12 -4.17 7.05
C LYS A 110 -19.29 -4.40 5.55
N HIS A 111 -19.42 -3.36 4.73
CA HIS A 111 -19.73 -3.50 3.31
C HIS A 111 -18.79 -2.70 2.42
N GLN A 112 -17.79 -3.37 1.85
CA GLN A 112 -16.88 -2.78 0.88
C GLN A 112 -16.96 -3.52 -0.45
N VAL A 113 -17.12 -2.77 -1.54
CA VAL A 113 -17.05 -3.30 -2.90
C VAL A 113 -15.90 -2.62 -3.63
N PHE A 114 -14.81 -3.37 -3.82
CA PHE A 114 -13.64 -2.90 -4.57
C PHE A 114 -13.84 -3.13 -6.07
N GLU A 115 -14.32 -2.10 -6.77
CA GLU A 115 -14.42 -2.06 -8.23
C GLU A 115 -14.24 -0.61 -8.75
N PRO A 116 -13.76 -0.40 -9.99
CA PRO A 116 -13.23 -1.42 -10.89
C PRO A 116 -11.86 -1.93 -10.43
N LYS A 117 -11.59 -3.22 -10.58
CA LYS A 117 -10.22 -3.74 -10.41
C LYS A 117 -9.29 -3.19 -11.51
N PRO A 118 -8.09 -2.71 -11.17
CA PRO A 118 -7.14 -2.25 -12.18
C PRO A 118 -6.61 -3.42 -13.01
N ASN A 119 -6.32 -3.13 -14.29
CA ASN A 119 -5.35 -3.94 -15.01
C ASN A 119 -3.96 -3.39 -14.70
N MET A 120 -3.07 -4.26 -14.22
CA MET A 120 -1.73 -3.84 -13.80
C MET A 120 -0.98 -3.04 -14.87
N LEU A 121 -1.05 -3.46 -16.15
CA LEU A 121 -0.29 -2.85 -17.25
C LEU A 121 -1.03 -1.70 -17.94
N TRP A 122 -2.36 -1.81 -18.08
CA TRP A 122 -3.14 -0.98 -19.01
C TRP A 122 -4.17 -0.08 -18.34
N THR A 123 -4.08 0.13 -17.03
CA THR A 123 -5.02 1.01 -16.31
C THR A 123 -5.05 2.41 -16.93
N SER A 124 -6.25 2.80 -17.36
CA SER A 124 -6.52 4.10 -17.98
C SER A 124 -6.82 5.17 -16.94
N LYS A 125 -6.68 6.46 -17.30
CA LYS A 125 -7.13 7.58 -16.43
C LYS A 125 -8.60 7.47 -16.06
N GLN A 126 -9.44 7.00 -17.00
CA GLN A 126 -10.87 6.81 -16.77
C GLN A 126 -11.14 5.70 -15.74
N THR A 127 -10.34 4.64 -15.74
CA THR A 127 -10.44 3.56 -14.73
C THR A 127 -10.11 4.09 -13.34
N ILE A 128 -9.03 4.88 -13.22
CA ILE A 128 -8.64 5.51 -11.96
C ILE A 128 -9.76 6.44 -11.45
N LYS A 129 -10.26 7.32 -12.33
CA LYS A 129 -11.39 8.21 -12.00
C LYS A 129 -12.63 7.43 -11.54
N LYS A 130 -12.96 6.32 -12.21
CA LYS A 130 -14.09 5.47 -11.82
C LYS A 130 -13.87 4.83 -10.45
N ALA A 131 -12.65 4.41 -10.12
CA ALA A 131 -12.32 3.86 -8.81
C ALA A 131 -12.47 4.90 -7.70
N ILE A 132 -11.93 6.11 -7.90
CA ILE A 132 -12.09 7.22 -6.95
C ILE A 132 -13.58 7.53 -6.73
N ASN A 133 -14.34 7.75 -7.80
CA ASN A 133 -15.77 8.02 -7.70
C ASN A 133 -16.57 6.89 -7.00
N LYS A 134 -16.17 5.63 -7.19
CA LYS A 134 -16.82 4.48 -6.55
C LYS A 134 -16.45 4.36 -5.07
N ALA A 135 -15.21 4.72 -4.71
CA ALA A 135 -14.78 4.84 -3.32
C ALA A 135 -15.63 5.86 -2.57
N HIS A 136 -15.79 7.09 -3.10
CA HIS A 136 -16.58 8.13 -2.44
C HIS A 136 -18.06 7.76 -2.30
N LYS A 137 -18.65 7.07 -3.28
CA LYS A 137 -20.02 6.53 -3.18
C LYS A 137 -20.19 5.50 -2.06
N GLN A 138 -19.09 4.92 -1.58
CA GLN A 138 -19.05 3.99 -0.45
C GLN A 138 -18.48 4.64 0.81
N GLN A 139 -18.49 5.98 0.87
CA GLN A 139 -17.99 6.75 2.01
C GLN A 139 -16.54 6.43 2.36
N ALA A 140 -15.73 6.07 1.36
CA ALA A 140 -14.29 5.93 1.50
C ALA A 140 -13.57 7.23 1.16
N ILE A 141 -12.38 7.41 1.73
CA ILE A 141 -11.41 8.42 1.31
C ILE A 141 -10.33 7.76 0.45
N VAL A 142 -9.69 8.54 -0.42
CA VAL A 142 -8.64 8.06 -1.32
C VAL A 142 -7.33 8.81 -1.09
N GLN A 143 -6.30 8.04 -0.74
CA GLN A 143 -4.92 8.50 -0.55
C GLN A 143 -4.09 8.18 -1.78
N PHE A 144 -3.18 9.09 -2.17
CA PHE A 144 -2.13 8.78 -3.14
C PHE A 144 -0.85 8.31 -2.44
N ASN A 145 -0.36 7.13 -2.82
CA ASN A 145 0.77 6.48 -2.15
C ASN A 145 2.10 6.85 -2.80
N HIS A 146 3.14 7.01 -1.96
CA HIS A 146 4.56 7.09 -2.28
C HIS A 146 4.86 7.67 -3.68
N ARG A 147 4.40 8.90 -3.93
CA ARG A 147 4.54 9.57 -5.24
C ARG A 147 6.01 9.59 -5.66
N ASP A 148 6.33 9.39 -6.92
CA ASP A 148 7.73 9.47 -7.40
C ASP A 148 8.68 8.37 -6.88
N TRP A 149 8.20 7.38 -6.11
CA TRP A 149 9.02 6.23 -5.68
C TRP A 149 9.70 5.51 -6.87
N TYR A 150 9.01 5.42 -8.00
CA TYR A 150 9.55 4.89 -9.24
C TYR A 150 9.85 6.04 -10.21
N PRO A 151 11.12 6.43 -10.40
CA PRO A 151 11.49 7.58 -11.23
C PRO A 151 11.16 7.39 -12.73
N HIS A 152 10.89 6.15 -13.15
CA HIS A 152 10.50 5.81 -14.52
C HIS A 152 8.97 5.67 -14.71
N LYS A 153 8.18 5.71 -13.63
CA LYS A 153 6.72 5.68 -13.75
C LYS A 153 6.23 7.08 -14.17
N GLN A 154 5.44 7.11 -15.23
CA GLN A 154 4.70 8.31 -15.65
C GLN A 154 3.44 8.44 -14.78
N TYR A 155 3.63 8.83 -13.51
CA TYR A 155 2.52 9.22 -12.65
C TYR A 155 1.74 10.38 -13.29
N LEU A 156 0.45 10.44 -12.98
CA LEU A 156 -0.36 11.61 -13.33
C LEU A 156 0.07 12.80 -12.45
N PRO A 157 -0.04 14.05 -12.96
CA PRO A 157 0.29 15.24 -12.17
C PRO A 157 -0.68 15.38 -10.98
N MET A 158 -0.24 16.04 -9.90
CA MET A 158 -1.04 16.19 -8.67
C MET A 158 -2.35 16.92 -8.91
N GLU A 159 -2.33 17.92 -9.80
CA GLU A 159 -3.49 18.69 -10.25
C GLU A 159 -4.56 17.77 -10.84
N TRP A 160 -4.17 16.72 -11.56
CA TRP A 160 -5.12 15.74 -12.08
C TRP A 160 -5.81 14.97 -10.97
N TYR A 161 -5.11 14.63 -9.89
CA TYR A 161 -5.73 13.95 -8.74
C TYR A 161 -6.64 14.88 -7.96
N LEU A 162 -6.26 16.15 -7.78
CA LEU A 162 -7.12 17.18 -7.18
C LEU A 162 -8.41 17.40 -7.99
N GLU A 163 -8.30 17.54 -9.31
CA GLU A 163 -9.44 17.64 -10.24
C GLU A 163 -10.35 16.39 -10.21
N ASN A 164 -9.86 15.26 -9.72
CA ASN A 164 -10.59 14.01 -9.60
C ASN A 164 -10.81 13.60 -8.13
N ASP A 165 -10.88 14.60 -7.24
CA ASP A 165 -11.39 14.50 -5.86
C ASP A 165 -10.55 13.60 -4.93
N ILE A 166 -9.22 13.54 -5.10
CA ILE A 166 -8.32 12.90 -4.13
C ILE A 166 -8.48 13.51 -2.72
N ASP A 167 -8.33 12.71 -1.66
CA ASP A 167 -8.57 13.16 -0.29
C ASP A 167 -7.29 13.39 0.53
N GLY A 168 -6.17 12.76 0.14
CA GLY A 168 -4.91 12.94 0.85
C GLY A 168 -3.69 12.33 0.21
N TRP A 169 -2.55 12.55 0.84
CA TRP A 169 -1.23 12.18 0.35
C TRP A 169 -0.46 11.39 1.41
N GLU A 170 0.16 10.29 0.99
CA GLU A 170 1.21 9.66 1.78
C GLU A 170 2.49 10.49 1.67
N ILE A 171 2.79 11.26 2.70
CA ILE A 171 3.93 12.18 2.72
C ILE A 171 5.22 11.53 3.22
N TYR A 172 5.09 10.42 3.96
CA TYR A 172 6.19 9.57 4.38
C TYR A 172 5.82 8.10 4.20
N ASN A 173 6.74 7.32 3.65
CA ASN A 173 6.55 5.91 3.44
C ASN A 173 7.69 5.12 4.12
N GLY A 174 7.35 3.98 4.72
CA GLY A 174 8.28 3.15 5.51
C GLY A 174 9.48 2.60 4.74
N PHE A 175 9.52 2.72 3.42
CA PHE A 175 10.76 2.53 2.66
C PHE A 175 11.78 3.70 2.81
N GLY A 176 11.52 4.67 3.69
CA GLY A 176 12.35 5.86 3.88
C GLY A 176 12.13 6.92 2.80
N PHE A 177 11.03 6.82 2.06
CA PHE A 177 10.64 7.79 1.05
C PHE A 177 9.90 8.97 1.67
N ILE A 178 10.17 10.16 1.12
CA ILE A 178 9.65 11.43 1.59
C ILE A 178 9.09 12.21 0.40
N ASP A 179 7.79 12.51 0.48
CA ASP A 179 7.14 13.38 -0.46
C ASP A 179 7.29 14.85 -0.06
N LYS A 180 8.30 15.52 -0.62
CA LYS A 180 8.57 16.93 -0.32
C LYS A 180 7.60 17.93 -0.95
N LYS A 181 6.77 17.51 -1.92
CA LYS A 181 5.89 18.42 -2.66
C LYS A 181 4.47 18.40 -2.12
N ALA A 182 4.00 17.26 -1.64
CA ALA A 182 2.63 17.10 -1.18
C ALA A 182 2.23 18.08 -0.05
N PRO A 183 3.09 18.40 0.94
CA PRO A 183 2.74 19.39 1.94
C PRO A 183 2.54 20.80 1.37
N ALA A 184 3.45 21.27 0.52
CA ALA A 184 3.32 22.57 -0.13
C ALA A 184 2.07 22.63 -1.03
N PHE A 185 1.83 21.59 -1.82
CA PHE A 185 0.64 21.48 -2.67
C PHE A 185 -0.66 21.48 -1.85
N THR A 186 -0.66 20.83 -0.68
CA THR A 186 -1.82 20.79 0.22
C THR A 186 -2.14 22.18 0.78
N GLU A 187 -1.12 22.89 1.25
CA GLU A 187 -1.28 24.26 1.76
C GLU A 187 -1.74 25.23 0.66
N GLU A 188 -1.14 25.16 -0.54
CA GLU A 188 -1.50 26.00 -1.69
C GLU A 188 -2.94 25.80 -2.16
N ASN A 189 -3.52 24.61 -1.95
CA ASN A 189 -4.85 24.24 -2.44
C ASN A 189 -5.90 24.09 -1.32
N LYS A 190 -5.60 24.52 -0.09
CA LYS A 190 -6.50 24.34 1.06
C LYS A 190 -7.87 25.01 0.90
N ASP A 191 -7.93 26.10 0.14
CA ASP A 191 -9.18 26.83 -0.16
C ASP A 191 -10.02 26.10 -1.24
N VAL A 192 -9.40 25.20 -2.01
CA VAL A 192 -10.07 24.35 -3.00
C VAL A 192 -10.61 23.08 -2.34
N LYS A 193 -9.75 22.39 -1.58
CA LYS A 193 -10.10 21.17 -0.87
C LYS A 193 -9.18 20.95 0.33
N ILE A 194 -9.77 20.62 1.47
CA ILE A 194 -9.03 20.10 2.62
C ILE A 194 -8.56 18.69 2.27
N MET A 195 -7.24 18.48 2.34
CA MET A 195 -6.61 17.18 2.12
C MET A 195 -5.81 16.78 3.35
N PHE A 196 -5.75 15.49 3.66
CA PHE A 196 -4.91 14.99 4.74
C PHE A 196 -3.51 14.60 4.28
N GLU A 197 -2.61 14.66 5.23
CA GLU A 197 -1.27 14.13 5.12
C GLU A 197 -1.16 12.88 6.00
N SER A 198 -0.57 11.81 5.48
CA SER A 198 -0.38 10.57 6.23
C SER A 198 1.01 10.00 6.03
N ALA A 199 1.33 9.04 6.89
CA ALA A 199 2.40 8.09 6.66
C ALA A 199 1.89 6.66 6.79
N GLY A 200 2.51 5.78 6.01
CA GLY A 200 2.28 4.36 6.08
C GLY A 200 3.59 3.60 5.98
N THR A 201 3.71 2.49 6.71
CA THR A 201 4.96 1.71 6.68
C THR A 201 5.16 1.02 5.35
N ASP A 202 4.06 0.78 4.62
CA ASP A 202 4.03 -0.04 3.41
C ASP A 202 4.69 -1.40 3.69
N VAL A 203 4.43 -1.92 4.91
CA VAL A 203 5.18 -3.05 5.44
C VAL A 203 4.84 -4.31 4.66
N HIS A 204 5.84 -4.80 3.93
CA HIS A 204 5.82 -6.14 3.35
C HIS A 204 6.67 -7.11 4.16
N ASP A 205 7.72 -6.60 4.81
CA ASP A 205 8.72 -7.36 5.54
C ASP A 205 9.21 -6.52 6.72
N PRO A 206 8.83 -6.83 7.97
CA PRO A 206 9.11 -5.96 9.12
C PRO A 206 10.62 -5.73 9.35
N ALA A 207 11.48 -6.59 8.78
CA ALA A 207 12.94 -6.44 8.82
C ALA A 207 13.51 -5.40 7.84
N LYS A 208 12.67 -4.69 7.07
CA LYS A 208 13.10 -3.77 5.99
C LYS A 208 12.46 -2.39 6.01
N HIS A 209 11.39 -2.21 6.76
CA HIS A 209 10.60 -0.98 6.68
C HIS A 209 10.79 -0.20 7.97
N HIS A 210 11.01 1.10 7.82
CA HIS A 210 11.00 2.06 8.90
C HIS A 210 9.59 2.19 9.44
N ARG A 211 9.48 2.36 10.76
CA ARG A 211 8.23 2.71 11.43
C ARG A 211 7.93 4.18 11.16
N VAL A 212 6.68 4.46 10.84
CA VAL A 212 6.17 5.80 10.58
C VAL A 212 4.73 5.85 11.06
N TYR A 213 4.30 6.98 11.62
CA TYR A 213 3.04 7.05 12.33
C TYR A 213 2.17 8.18 11.81
N THR A 214 0.89 7.89 11.58
CA THR A 214 -0.14 8.91 11.39
C THR A 214 -0.93 9.04 12.68
N GLU A 215 -0.85 10.18 13.36
CA GLU A 215 -1.81 10.53 14.39
C GLU A 215 -3.09 11.04 13.74
N VAL A 216 -4.23 10.55 14.21
CA VAL A 216 -5.55 11.08 13.85
C VAL A 216 -6.13 11.81 15.06
N ILE A 217 -6.39 13.10 14.88
CA ILE A 217 -6.87 13.99 15.95
C ILE A 217 -8.40 13.89 16.04
N THR A 218 -8.87 12.95 16.84
CA THR A 218 -10.31 12.66 17.02
C THR A 218 -10.62 12.12 18.41
N GLU A 219 -11.80 12.46 18.92
CA GLU A 219 -12.39 11.82 20.11
C GLU A 219 -13.10 10.50 19.75
N ASP A 220 -13.67 10.42 18.53
CA ASP A 220 -14.29 9.21 18.00
C ASP A 220 -13.23 8.33 17.33
N LYS A 221 -12.75 7.35 18.09
CA LYS A 221 -11.75 6.35 17.66
C LYS A 221 -12.37 5.15 16.95
N SER A 222 -13.62 5.24 16.48
CA SER A 222 -14.22 4.25 15.57
C SER A 222 -13.62 4.38 14.16
N VAL A 223 -13.84 3.38 13.30
CA VAL A 223 -13.45 3.43 11.87
C VAL A 223 -14.04 4.69 11.21
N LYS A 224 -15.32 4.95 11.44
CA LYS A 224 -16.02 6.10 10.88
C LYS A 224 -15.43 7.43 11.38
N GLY A 225 -15.29 7.58 12.70
CA GLY A 225 -14.73 8.79 13.29
C GLY A 225 -13.30 9.08 12.84
N THR A 226 -12.48 8.03 12.72
CA THR A 226 -11.11 8.12 12.22
C THR A 226 -11.08 8.60 10.76
N VAL A 227 -11.86 7.98 9.88
CA VAL A 227 -11.91 8.36 8.45
C VAL A 227 -12.49 9.76 8.26
N GLU A 228 -13.50 10.15 9.03
CA GLU A 228 -14.06 11.52 8.98
C GLU A 228 -13.06 12.57 9.48
N ALA A 229 -12.28 12.27 10.52
CA ALA A 229 -11.22 13.16 10.98
C ALA A 229 -10.09 13.31 9.94
N MET A 230 -9.68 12.19 9.31
CA MET A 230 -8.75 12.24 8.17
C MET A 230 -9.33 13.09 7.04
N LYS A 231 -10.59 12.90 6.65
CA LYS A 231 -11.23 13.73 5.61
C LYS A 231 -11.24 15.23 5.93
N GLN A 232 -11.19 15.60 7.21
CA GLN A 232 -11.09 16.99 7.68
C GLN A 232 -9.65 17.49 7.81
N GLY A 233 -8.65 16.74 7.32
CA GLY A 233 -7.23 17.10 7.42
C GLY A 233 -6.68 17.04 8.86
N LYS A 234 -7.39 16.36 9.78
CA LYS A 234 -7.01 16.30 11.20
C LYS A 234 -5.99 15.19 11.46
N THR A 235 -4.85 15.29 10.79
CA THR A 235 -3.75 14.33 10.89
C THR A 235 -2.43 15.02 11.23
N LYS A 236 -1.53 14.27 11.86
CA LYS A 236 -0.12 14.63 12.03
C LYS A 236 0.75 13.42 11.72
N VAL A 237 1.90 13.65 11.12
CA VAL A 237 2.82 12.59 10.72
C VAL A 237 4.09 12.64 11.55
N TYR A 238 4.50 11.48 12.07
CA TYR A 238 5.73 11.30 12.83
C TYR A 238 6.62 10.26 12.15
N TYR A 239 7.88 10.64 11.94
CA TYR A 239 8.91 9.77 11.38
C TYR A 239 10.28 10.24 11.87
N ASN A 240 11.22 9.31 11.99
CA ASN A 240 12.63 9.63 12.23
C ASN A 240 13.51 8.65 11.45
N VAL A 241 13.98 9.08 10.28
CA VAL A 241 14.76 8.22 9.37
C VAL A 241 16.12 7.84 9.97
N GLU A 242 16.72 8.70 10.80
CA GLU A 242 18.03 8.41 11.40
C GLU A 242 17.89 7.35 12.50
N ASP A 243 16.90 7.52 13.38
CA ASP A 243 16.58 6.54 14.43
C ASP A 243 16.19 5.18 13.83
N GLU A 244 15.32 5.18 12.82
CA GLU A 244 14.87 3.94 12.16
C GLU A 244 15.98 3.23 11.38
N LYS A 245 17.00 3.95 10.90
CA LYS A 245 18.20 3.34 10.31
C LYS A 245 19.15 2.74 11.36
N ALA A 246 19.17 3.31 12.55
CA ALA A 246 19.99 2.82 13.67
C ALA A 246 19.33 1.62 14.39
N ARG A 247 18.01 1.47 14.25
CA ARG A 247 17.23 0.39 14.83
C ARG A 247 17.71 -0.98 14.34
N GLN A 248 17.75 -1.94 15.27
CA GLN A 248 17.94 -3.35 14.91
C GLN A 248 16.61 -3.93 14.41
N PRO A 249 16.52 -4.36 13.13
CA PRO A 249 15.31 -5.00 12.63
C PRO A 249 15.07 -6.35 13.31
N PRO A 250 13.81 -6.84 13.37
CA PRO A 250 13.54 -8.18 13.87
C PRO A 250 14.30 -9.25 13.06
N GLU A 251 14.78 -10.28 13.76
CA GLU A 251 15.45 -11.40 13.10
C GLU A 251 14.44 -12.14 12.20
N ARG A 252 14.87 -12.47 10.98
CA ARG A 252 14.05 -13.30 10.10
C ARG A 252 14.13 -14.75 10.59
N GLY A 253 12.97 -15.41 10.72
CA GLY A 253 12.94 -16.87 10.80
C GLY A 253 13.67 -17.50 9.62
N LYS A 254 14.28 -18.68 9.82
CA LYS A 254 15.12 -19.39 8.83
C LYS A 254 14.53 -19.28 7.41
N LEU A 255 15.15 -18.43 6.58
CA LEU A 255 14.67 -18.01 5.26
C LEU A 255 14.29 -19.22 4.38
N LYS A 256 13.00 -19.40 4.10
CA LYS A 256 12.55 -20.16 2.92
C LYS A 256 12.14 -19.17 1.85
N ILE A 257 12.93 -19.07 0.78
CA ILE A 257 12.67 -18.13 -0.33
C ILE A 257 11.30 -18.43 -0.95
N ASN A 258 10.40 -17.45 -0.99
CA ASN A 258 9.13 -17.50 -1.71
C ASN A 258 9.43 -17.68 -3.21
N PRO A 259 9.03 -18.82 -3.81
CA PRO A 259 9.27 -19.05 -5.23
C PRO A 259 8.65 -17.94 -6.09
N LYS A 260 7.49 -17.40 -5.69
CA LYS A 260 6.82 -16.29 -6.40
C LYS A 260 7.52 -14.95 -6.21
N ARG A 261 8.30 -14.72 -5.15
CA ARG A 261 9.14 -13.50 -5.03
C ARG A 261 10.20 -13.48 -6.12
N ASN A 262 10.80 -14.64 -6.41
CA ASN A 262 11.74 -14.75 -7.52
C ASN A 262 11.03 -14.60 -8.86
N ASP A 263 9.82 -15.14 -9.04
CA ASP A 263 9.05 -14.94 -10.27
C ASP A 263 8.61 -13.48 -10.46
N TYR A 264 8.23 -12.80 -9.38
CA TYR A 264 7.91 -11.38 -9.37
C TYR A 264 9.15 -10.54 -9.69
N ILE A 265 10.26 -10.73 -8.97
CA ILE A 265 11.53 -10.05 -9.24
C ILE A 265 12.03 -10.34 -10.66
N LYS A 266 11.93 -11.58 -11.15
CA LYS A 266 12.31 -11.95 -12.52
C LYS A 266 11.41 -11.27 -13.54
N ARG A 267 10.08 -11.29 -13.35
CA ARG A 267 9.11 -10.62 -14.23
C ARG A 267 9.34 -9.11 -14.28
N TRP A 268 9.64 -8.49 -13.14
CA TRP A 268 9.96 -7.07 -13.04
C TRP A 268 11.32 -6.73 -13.63
N ASN A 269 12.35 -7.53 -13.38
CA ASN A 269 13.65 -7.38 -14.04
C ASN A 269 13.51 -7.53 -15.55
N TRP A 270 12.68 -8.46 -16.02
CA TRP A 270 12.43 -8.65 -17.45
C TRP A 270 11.68 -7.46 -18.06
N ILE A 271 10.64 -6.95 -17.40
CA ILE A 271 9.90 -5.75 -17.83
C ILE A 271 10.82 -4.51 -17.80
N TYR A 272 11.66 -4.37 -16.78
CA TYR A 272 12.63 -3.29 -16.65
C TYR A 272 13.72 -3.35 -17.71
N ILE A 273 14.29 -4.54 -17.96
CA ILE A 273 15.27 -4.77 -19.04
C ILE A 273 14.63 -4.53 -20.40
N ALA A 274 13.41 -5.03 -20.63
CA ALA A 274 12.69 -4.84 -21.89
C ALA A 274 12.33 -3.37 -22.12
N GLY A 275 11.86 -2.66 -21.08
CA GLY A 275 11.58 -1.23 -21.12
C GLY A 275 12.84 -0.41 -21.40
N ASN A 276 13.94 -0.68 -20.71
CA ASN A 276 15.22 -0.01 -20.96
C ASN A 276 15.80 -0.32 -22.34
N ALA A 277 15.65 -1.55 -22.84
CA ALA A 277 16.08 -1.91 -24.19
C ALA A 277 15.24 -1.23 -25.29
N LEU A 278 13.94 -1.00 -25.04
CA LEU A 278 13.05 -0.25 -25.92
C LEU A 278 13.39 1.25 -25.94
N ILE A 279 13.73 1.82 -24.78
CA ILE A 279 14.06 3.24 -24.62
C ILE A 279 15.45 3.57 -25.19
N ASN A 280 16.45 2.71 -24.97
CA ASN A 280 17.85 2.99 -25.35
C ASN A 280 18.23 2.63 -26.80
N GLY A 281 17.26 2.30 -27.66
CA GLY A 281 17.40 2.29 -29.13
C GLY A 281 18.31 1.24 -29.76
N LYS A 282 19.28 0.65 -29.03
CA LYS A 282 20.32 -0.24 -29.60
C LYS A 282 19.81 -1.59 -30.10
N HIS A 283 18.63 -2.05 -29.66
CA HIS A 283 18.09 -3.37 -30.03
C HIS A 283 16.65 -3.35 -30.57
N ARG A 284 16.14 -2.16 -30.91
CA ARG A 284 14.73 -1.95 -31.31
C ARG A 284 14.31 -2.84 -32.50
N LYS A 285 15.21 -3.06 -33.48
CA LYS A 285 14.95 -3.93 -34.64
C LYS A 285 14.90 -5.41 -34.29
N ALA A 286 15.81 -5.90 -33.46
CA ALA A 286 15.84 -7.31 -33.03
C ALA A 286 14.62 -7.68 -32.17
N PHE A 287 14.15 -6.74 -31.34
CA PHE A 287 12.98 -6.95 -30.50
C PHE A 287 11.66 -6.95 -31.28
N VAL A 288 11.51 -6.06 -32.28
CA VAL A 288 10.34 -6.08 -33.19
C VAL A 288 10.26 -7.40 -33.96
N ILE A 289 11.41 -7.95 -34.38
CA ILE A 289 11.48 -9.25 -35.05
C ILE A 289 11.03 -10.38 -34.11
N LEU A 290 11.49 -10.40 -32.85
CA LEU A 290 11.07 -11.40 -31.85
C LEU A 290 9.57 -11.31 -31.52
N LEU A 291 9.01 -10.11 -31.46
CA LEU A 291 7.57 -9.89 -31.25
C LEU A 291 6.75 -10.35 -32.45
N LEU A 292 7.20 -10.09 -33.68
CA LEU A 292 6.56 -10.59 -34.90
C LEU A 292 6.62 -12.11 -34.99
N ILE A 293 7.75 -12.73 -34.64
CA ILE A 293 7.88 -14.20 -34.60
C ILE A 293 6.93 -14.78 -33.56
N SER A 294 6.83 -14.17 -32.37
CA SER A 294 5.93 -14.62 -31.31
C SER A 294 4.45 -14.48 -31.71
N LEU A 295 4.09 -13.42 -32.44
CA LEU A 295 2.74 -13.23 -32.98
C LEU A 295 2.41 -14.27 -34.05
N VAL A 296 3.36 -14.57 -34.93
CA VAL A 296 3.20 -15.60 -35.97
C VAL A 296 3.06 -16.99 -35.34
N VAL A 297 3.84 -17.32 -34.31
CA VAL A 297 3.72 -18.59 -33.57
C VAL A 297 2.39 -18.69 -32.83
N ALA A 298 1.91 -17.59 -32.24
CA ALA A 298 0.59 -17.57 -31.59
C ALA A 298 -0.56 -17.75 -32.59
N LEU A 299 -0.45 -17.13 -33.77
CA LEU A 299 -1.42 -17.25 -34.87
C LEU A 299 -1.44 -18.66 -35.49
N THR A 300 -0.28 -19.29 -35.66
CA THR A 300 -0.20 -20.66 -36.18
C THR A 300 -0.70 -21.69 -35.17
N LEU A 301 -0.46 -21.50 -33.87
CA LEU A 301 -1.03 -22.35 -32.82
C LEU A 301 -2.55 -22.22 -32.70
N SER A 302 -3.13 -21.04 -32.96
CA SER A 302 -4.59 -20.85 -32.98
C SER A 302 -5.30 -21.40 -34.22
N LEU A 303 -4.55 -21.81 -35.25
CA LEU A 303 -5.08 -22.46 -36.46
C LEU A 303 -4.98 -24.00 -36.40
N ILE A 304 -4.33 -24.55 -35.36
CA ILE A 304 -4.11 -26.00 -35.15
C ILE A 304 -4.94 -26.53 -33.97
N LEU A 305 -5.68 -25.66 -33.26
CA LEU A 305 -6.70 -25.98 -32.26
C LEU A 305 -8.10 -25.65 -32.79
#